data_AF-A0A1I2Q9G9-F1
#
_entry.id   AF-A0A1I2Q9G9-F1
#
_cell.length_a   1.000
_cell.length_b   1.000
_cell.length_c   1.000
_cell.angle_alpha   90.00
_cell.angle_beta   90.00
_cell.angle_gamma   90.00
#
_symmetry.space_group_name_H-M   'P 1'
#
loop_
_entity.id
_entity.type
_entity.pdbx_description
1 polymer ?
#
loop_
_entity_poly.entity_id
_entity_poly.type
_entity_poly.pdbx_seq_one_letter_code
_entity_poly.pdbx_strand_id
1 'polypeptide(L)'
;MILSTNSIFAQELKQDSETEQYISQGVIEIDDLNSEEIYNNALEWITINYNSANDVIQLKDKDLGKIILKGNFSSSMFGKKGWIHHTLQLEFKDDKFRNTYSDFSYDSPGSGEIAFEGKMFSKKKMIKNTEEDIKSSIKDLTAYIQKSKEDNEW
;
A
#
# COMPACT_ATOMS: atom_id res chain seq x y z
N MET A 1 15.79 -19.72 -17.52
CA MET A 1 15.48 -18.94 -16.31
C MET A 1 15.35 -17.50 -16.74
N ILE A 2 14.14 -17.08 -17.12
CA ILE A 2 13.89 -15.71 -17.57
C ILE A 2 13.67 -14.90 -16.30
N LEU A 3 14.62 -14.03 -15.98
CA LEU A 3 14.45 -13.02 -14.93
C LEU A 3 13.55 -11.94 -15.50
N SER A 4 12.24 -12.03 -15.27
CA SER A 4 11.29 -10.99 -15.62
C SER A 4 11.61 -9.74 -14.80
N THR A 5 12.12 -8.70 -15.46
CA THR A 5 12.39 -7.40 -14.85
C THR A 5 11.07 -6.68 -14.64
N ASN A 6 10.39 -6.96 -13.52
CA ASN A 6 9.17 -6.26 -13.17
C ASN A 6 9.49 -4.79 -12.88
N SER A 7 8.94 -3.90 -13.70
CA SER A 7 9.07 -2.46 -13.48
C SER A 7 8.12 -2.06 -12.35
N ILE A 8 8.66 -1.93 -11.15
CA ILE A 8 7.94 -1.32 -10.03
C ILE A 8 7.88 0.19 -10.31
N PHE A 9 6.80 0.65 -10.96
CA PHE A 9 6.47 2.07 -11.02
C PHE A 9 5.83 2.49 -9.69
N ALA A 10 6.57 2.38 -8.58
CA ALA A 10 6.19 3.02 -7.32
C ALA A 10 6.47 4.52 -7.47
N GLN A 11 5.42 5.29 -7.74
CA GLN A 11 5.54 6.73 -7.95
C GLN A 11 5.74 7.43 -6.59
N GLU A 12 6.60 8.44 -6.57
CA GLU A 12 6.91 9.27 -5.39
C GLU A 12 5.63 9.82 -4.73
N LEU A 13 5.70 10.09 -3.43
CA LEU A 13 4.59 10.66 -2.68
C LEU A 13 4.45 12.13 -3.08
N LYS A 14 3.40 12.46 -3.83
CA LYS A 14 3.16 13.79 -4.38
C LYS A 14 1.97 14.43 -3.72
N GLN A 15 2.01 15.75 -3.61
CA GLN A 15 0.84 16.51 -3.20
C GLN A 15 -0.06 16.70 -4.42
N ASP A 16 -1.30 16.26 -4.32
CA ASP A 16 -2.32 16.46 -5.32
C ASP A 16 -2.71 17.95 -5.37
N SER A 17 -2.77 18.51 -6.59
CA SER A 17 -2.96 19.96 -6.78
C SER A 17 -4.38 20.44 -6.50
N GLU A 18 -5.36 19.55 -6.51
CA GLU A 18 -6.77 19.90 -6.30
C GLU A 18 -7.18 19.75 -4.84
N THR A 19 -6.72 18.68 -4.20
CA THR A 19 -7.08 18.32 -2.82
C THR A 19 -6.05 18.77 -1.79
N GLU A 20 -4.85 19.17 -2.23
CA GLU A 20 -3.67 19.43 -1.40
C GLU A 20 -3.21 18.22 -0.55
N GLN A 21 -3.80 17.03 -0.76
CA GLN A 21 -3.47 15.81 -0.03
C GLN A 21 -2.30 15.07 -0.67
N TYR A 22 -1.54 14.34 0.14
CA TYR A 22 -0.50 13.47 -0.40
C TYR A 22 -1.10 12.17 -0.96
N ILE A 23 -0.66 11.82 -2.17
CA ILE A 23 -1.02 10.58 -2.87
C ILE A 23 0.24 9.91 -3.42
N SER A 24 0.28 8.58 -3.33
CA SER A 24 1.25 7.74 -4.05
C SER A 24 0.48 6.70 -4.83
N GLN A 25 0.73 6.60 -6.13
CA GLN A 25 0.05 5.65 -6.99
C GLN A 25 1.06 4.93 -7.87
N GLY A 26 0.94 3.62 -7.99
CA GLY A 26 1.78 2.82 -8.86
C GLY A 26 1.01 1.74 -9.60
N VAL A 27 1.51 1.35 -10.76
CA VAL A 27 1.06 0.15 -11.48
C VAL A 27 2.20 -0.85 -11.47
N ILE A 28 1.90 -2.09 -11.08
CA ILE A 28 2.85 -3.18 -10.99
C ILE A 28 2.40 -4.26 -11.97
N GLU A 29 3.30 -4.64 -12.87
CA GLU A 29 3.12 -5.76 -13.79
C GLU A 29 3.47 -7.07 -13.07
N ILE A 30 2.62 -8.07 -13.25
CA ILE A 30 2.81 -9.45 -12.78
C ILE A 30 2.39 -10.37 -13.91
N ASP A 31 3.34 -10.72 -14.77
CA ASP A 31 3.11 -11.52 -15.97
C ASP A 31 2.46 -12.89 -15.67
N ASP A 32 1.59 -13.32 -16.59
CA ASP A 32 0.88 -14.60 -16.60
C ASP A 32 0.06 -14.88 -15.34
N LEU A 33 -0.66 -13.87 -14.87
CA LEU A 33 -1.72 -14.04 -13.87
C LEU A 33 -2.97 -13.28 -14.31
N ASN A 34 -4.12 -13.93 -14.22
CA ASN A 34 -5.38 -13.25 -14.46
C ASN A 34 -5.78 -12.40 -13.25
N SER A 35 -6.66 -11.42 -13.50
CA SER A 35 -7.14 -10.48 -12.48
C SER A 35 -7.72 -11.15 -11.21
N GLU A 36 -8.40 -12.29 -11.34
CA GLU A 36 -8.97 -13.02 -10.21
C GLU A 36 -7.90 -13.65 -9.32
N GLU A 37 -6.85 -14.22 -9.90
CA GLU A 37 -5.71 -14.79 -9.17
C GLU A 37 -4.98 -13.71 -8.38
N ILE A 38 -4.70 -12.57 -9.02
CA ILE A 38 -4.04 -11.43 -8.36
C ILE A 38 -4.91 -10.90 -7.21
N TYR A 39 -6.22 -10.76 -7.44
CA TYR A 39 -7.17 -10.32 -6.42
C TYR A 39 -7.17 -11.25 -5.20
N ASN A 40 -7.30 -12.57 -5.42
CA ASN A 40 -7.38 -13.56 -4.35
C ASN A 40 -6.08 -13.59 -3.55
N ASN A 41 -4.92 -13.58 -4.22
CA ASN A 41 -3.60 -13.56 -3.58
C ASN A 41 -3.39 -12.27 -2.76
N ALA A 42 -3.84 -11.12 -3.28
CA ALA A 42 -3.78 -9.86 -2.55
C ALA A 42 -4.69 -9.85 -1.31
N LEU A 43 -5.90 -10.39 -1.42
CA LEU A 43 -6.83 -10.52 -0.29
C LEU A 43 -6.27 -11.43 0.80
N GLU A 44 -5.62 -12.53 0.41
CA GLU A 44 -4.94 -13.42 1.35
C GLU A 44 -3.77 -12.73 2.04
N TRP A 45 -2.90 -12.04 1.27
CA TRP A 45 -1.80 -11.26 1.84
C TRP A 45 -2.29 -10.22 2.86
N ILE A 46 -3.39 -9.51 2.55
CA ILE A 46 -4.01 -8.56 3.50
C ILE A 46 -4.43 -9.28 4.78
N THR A 47 -5.06 -10.46 4.64
CA THR A 47 -5.56 -11.23 5.78
C THR A 47 -4.44 -11.71 6.71
N ILE A 48 -3.26 -12.00 6.16
CA ILE A 48 -2.08 -12.44 6.91
C ILE A 48 -1.34 -11.27 7.56
N ASN A 49 -1.20 -10.15 6.86
CA ASN A 49 -0.30 -9.06 7.26
C ASN A 49 -0.98 -7.98 8.12
N TYR A 50 -2.31 -7.91 8.12
CA TYR A 50 -3.05 -6.94 8.93
C TYR A 50 -3.67 -7.63 10.14
N ASN A 51 -3.52 -7.01 11.32
CA ASN A 51 -3.95 -7.58 12.61
C ASN A 51 -5.42 -8.04 12.63
N SER A 52 -6.32 -7.35 11.93
CA SER A 52 -7.71 -7.75 11.76
C SER A 52 -8.20 -7.36 10.38
N ALA A 53 -8.16 -8.33 9.45
CA ALA A 53 -8.59 -8.16 8.07
C ALA A 53 -9.99 -7.52 7.94
N ASN A 54 -10.91 -7.92 8.83
CA ASN A 54 -12.28 -7.42 8.83
C ASN A 54 -12.38 -5.97 9.28
N ASP A 55 -11.51 -5.51 10.18
CA ASP A 55 -11.55 -4.13 10.67
C ASP A 55 -10.86 -3.17 9.69
N VAL A 56 -9.91 -3.68 8.90
CA VAL A 56 -9.13 -2.85 7.98
C VAL A 56 -9.76 -2.76 6.60
N ILE A 57 -10.38 -3.82 6.08
CA ILE A 57 -11.01 -3.81 4.76
C ILE A 57 -12.29 -2.96 4.81
N GLN A 58 -12.30 -1.86 4.07
CA GLN A 58 -13.44 -0.96 3.93
C GLN A 58 -14.32 -1.35 2.73
N LEU A 59 -13.72 -1.95 1.70
CA LEU A 59 -14.41 -2.47 0.53
C LEU A 59 -13.64 -3.67 -0.03
N LYS A 60 -14.37 -4.72 -0.39
CA LYS A 60 -13.88 -5.77 -1.28
C LYS A 60 -14.97 -6.05 -2.31
N ASP A 61 -14.66 -5.84 -3.58
CA ASP A 61 -15.57 -6.06 -4.69
C ASP A 61 -14.82 -6.86 -5.75
N LYS A 62 -15.17 -8.14 -5.85
CA LYS A 62 -14.51 -9.07 -6.77
C LYS A 62 -14.87 -8.76 -8.22
N ASP A 63 -16.11 -8.36 -8.47
CA ASP A 63 -16.62 -8.09 -9.82
C ASP A 63 -15.96 -6.84 -10.42
N LEU A 64 -15.71 -5.83 -9.58
CA LEU A 64 -14.97 -4.63 -9.96
C LEU A 64 -13.44 -4.80 -9.86
N GLY A 65 -12.95 -5.94 -9.36
CA GLY A 65 -11.53 -6.17 -9.11
C GLY A 65 -10.94 -5.09 -8.20
N LYS A 66 -11.59 -4.78 -7.07
CA LYS A 66 -11.22 -3.66 -6.22
C LYS A 66 -11.20 -4.03 -4.73
N ILE A 67 -10.15 -3.60 -4.03
CA ILE A 67 -10.06 -3.67 -2.57
C ILE A 67 -9.67 -2.29 -2.04
N ILE A 68 -10.33 -1.83 -0.97
CA ILE A 68 -9.96 -0.63 -0.22
C ILE A 68 -9.80 -1.03 1.24
N LEU A 69 -8.67 -0.67 1.84
CA LEU A 69 -8.38 -0.94 3.24
C LEU A 69 -7.69 0.24 3.94
N LYS A 70 -7.80 0.28 5.26
CA LYS A 70 -7.08 1.22 6.12
C LYS A 70 -5.88 0.55 6.76
N GLY A 71 -4.72 1.17 6.65
CA GLY A 71 -3.48 0.66 7.21
C GLY A 71 -2.77 1.67 8.09
N ASN A 72 -1.67 1.22 8.68
CA ASN A 72 -0.72 2.13 9.31
C ASN A 72 0.71 1.61 9.15
N PHE A 73 1.66 2.54 9.04
CA PHE A 73 3.07 2.26 9.16
C PHE A 73 3.56 2.71 10.54
N SER A 74 4.36 1.87 11.20
CA SER A 74 4.98 2.26 12.46
C SER A 74 6.02 3.35 12.18
N SER A 75 5.87 4.50 12.84
CA SER A 75 6.81 5.60 12.75
C SER A 75 7.43 5.89 14.12
N SER A 76 8.66 6.39 14.12
CA SER A 76 9.28 6.93 15.33
C SER A 76 9.73 8.35 15.03
N MET A 77 9.01 9.31 15.59
CA MET A 77 9.37 10.73 15.50
C MET A 77 9.73 11.23 16.89
N PHE A 78 10.87 11.94 16.99
CA PHE A 78 11.37 12.51 18.24
C PHE A 78 11.53 11.52 19.41
N GLY A 79 11.85 10.25 19.10
CA GLY A 79 11.97 9.20 20.11
C GLY A 79 10.65 8.73 20.70
N LYS A 80 9.51 9.16 20.14
CA LYS A 80 8.18 8.65 20.47
C LYS A 80 7.70 7.72 19.36
N LYS A 81 7.07 6.60 19.76
CA LYS A 81 6.33 5.75 18.85
C LYS A 81 5.13 6.52 18.32
N GLY A 82 4.89 6.41 17.03
CA GLY A 82 3.73 6.94 16.34
C GLY A 82 3.37 6.05 15.16
N TRP A 83 2.34 6.45 14.43
CA TRP A 83 1.81 5.70 13.30
C TRP A 83 1.45 6.64 12.18
N ILE A 84 1.77 6.25 10.95
CA ILE A 84 1.28 6.91 9.74
C ILE A 84 0.09 6.10 9.23
N HIS A 85 -1.11 6.57 9.51
CA HIS A 85 -2.33 5.99 8.95
C HIS A 85 -2.42 6.32 7.46
N HIS A 86 -3.06 5.44 6.71
CA HIS A 86 -3.31 5.61 5.28
C HIS A 86 -4.51 4.78 4.83
N THR A 87 -5.10 5.14 3.69
CA THR A 87 -5.94 4.28 2.89
C THR A 87 -5.11 3.65 1.78
N LEU A 88 -5.21 2.35 1.59
CA LEU A 88 -4.69 1.64 0.42
C LEU A 88 -5.86 1.17 -0.45
N GLN A 89 -5.87 1.59 -1.71
CA GLN A 89 -6.73 1.06 -2.75
C GLN A 89 -5.91 0.18 -3.69
N LEU A 90 -6.41 -1.02 -3.94
CA LEU A 90 -5.89 -1.95 -4.95
C LEU A 90 -6.95 -2.18 -6.02
N GLU A 91 -6.52 -2.13 -7.28
CA GLU A 91 -7.35 -2.40 -8.44
C GLU A 91 -6.64 -3.39 -9.35
N PHE A 92 -7.32 -4.45 -9.76
CA PHE A 92 -6.73 -5.61 -10.42
C PHE A 92 -7.18 -5.72 -11.87
N LYS A 93 -6.23 -6.03 -12.75
CA LYS A 93 -6.45 -6.38 -14.16
C LYS A 93 -5.56 -7.56 -14.50
N ASP A 94 -5.81 -8.17 -15.65
CA ASP A 94 -4.92 -9.22 -16.12
C ASP A 94 -3.49 -8.66 -16.25
N ASP A 95 -2.54 -9.46 -15.76
CA ASP A 95 -1.10 -9.22 -15.72
C ASP A 95 -0.65 -8.00 -14.91
N LYS A 96 -1.53 -7.32 -14.15
CA LYS A 96 -1.15 -6.14 -13.36
C LYS A 96 -2.13 -5.75 -12.28
N PHE A 97 -1.62 -5.00 -11.30
CA PHE A 97 -2.46 -4.28 -10.36
C PHE A 97 -2.01 -2.83 -10.20
N ARG A 98 -2.95 -1.97 -9.86
CA ARG A 98 -2.70 -0.59 -9.45
C ARG A 98 -2.84 -0.50 -7.94
N ASN A 99 -1.88 0.15 -7.29
CA ASN A 99 -1.94 0.55 -5.89
C ASN A 99 -2.08 2.07 -5.79
N THR A 100 -2.88 2.54 -4.84
CA THR A 100 -3.03 3.96 -4.52
C THR A 100 -3.08 4.11 -3.02
N TYR A 101 -2.11 4.84 -2.47
CA TYR A 101 -2.06 5.24 -1.07
C TYR A 101 -2.50 6.69 -0.94
N SER A 102 -3.46 6.95 -0.04
CA SER A 102 -4.06 8.26 0.21
C SER A 102 -4.44 8.44 1.69
N ASP A 103 -5.05 9.58 2.02
CA ASP A 103 -5.63 9.86 3.34
C ASP A 103 -4.64 9.68 4.49
N PHE A 104 -3.43 10.22 4.30
CA PHE A 104 -2.39 10.06 5.30
C PHE A 104 -2.68 10.90 6.55
N SER A 105 -2.36 10.35 7.71
CA SER A 105 -2.31 11.09 8.97
C SER A 105 -1.25 10.52 9.90
N TYR A 106 -0.77 11.33 10.83
CA TYR A 106 0.16 10.90 11.86
C TYR A 106 -0.53 10.91 13.22
N ASP A 107 -0.46 9.79 13.93
CA ASP A 107 -0.87 9.71 15.33
C ASP A 107 0.33 9.36 16.22
N SER A 108 0.32 9.89 17.44
CA SER A 108 1.20 9.39 18.49
C SER A 108 0.58 9.51 19.87
N PRO A 109 0.96 8.66 20.84
CA PRO A 109 0.36 8.67 22.16
C PRO A 109 0.51 10.06 22.81
N GLY A 110 -0.63 10.66 23.11
CA GLY A 110 -0.73 11.96 23.78
C GLY A 110 -0.66 13.20 22.87
N SER A 111 -0.47 13.05 21.55
CA SER A 111 -0.58 14.17 20.59
C SER A 111 -1.91 14.21 19.84
N GLY A 112 -2.61 13.07 19.78
CA GLY A 112 -3.74 12.88 18.87
C GLY A 112 -3.30 12.81 17.40
N GLU A 113 -4.30 12.70 16.54
CA GLU A 113 -4.14 12.60 15.09
C GLU A 113 -3.88 13.98 14.46
N ILE A 114 -2.85 14.05 13.63
CA ILE A 114 -2.43 15.25 12.91
C ILE A 114 -2.48 14.94 11.42
N ALA A 115 -3.20 15.77 10.67
CA ALA A 115 -3.26 15.68 9.21
C ALA A 115 -1.84 15.73 8.62
N PHE A 116 -1.57 14.86 7.65
CA PHE A 116 -0.25 14.75 7.07
C PHE A 116 0.17 16.05 6.38
N GLU A 117 -0.77 16.79 5.81
CA GLU A 117 -0.63 18.08 5.13
C GLU A 117 -0.26 19.22 6.08
N GLY A 118 -0.43 19.02 7.38
CA GLY A 118 -0.09 20.00 8.40
C GLY A 118 1.40 20.37 8.42
N LYS A 119 1.71 21.57 8.92
CA LYS A 119 3.09 22.00 9.14
C LYS A 119 3.72 21.16 10.25
N MET A 120 4.55 20.19 9.88
CA MET A 120 5.34 19.39 10.82
C MET A 120 6.82 19.70 10.77
N PHE A 121 7.44 19.74 11.95
CA PHE A 121 8.89 19.68 12.06
C PHE A 121 9.38 18.36 11.46
N SER A 122 10.39 18.41 10.59
CA SER A 122 10.93 17.24 9.87
C SER A 122 9.97 16.58 8.85
N LYS A 123 8.99 17.32 8.31
CA LYS A 123 8.07 16.85 7.23
C LYS A 123 8.79 16.14 6.07
N LYS A 124 9.93 16.65 5.60
CA LYS A 124 10.73 16.01 4.53
C LYS A 124 11.20 14.60 4.90
N LYS A 125 11.64 14.39 6.16
CA LYS A 125 12.05 13.08 6.66
C LYS A 125 10.86 12.15 6.77
N MET A 126 9.72 12.64 7.26
CA MET A 126 8.49 11.87 7.35
C MET A 126 8.03 11.39 5.97
N ILE A 127 7.95 12.29 4.98
CA ILE A 127 7.62 11.94 3.58
C ILE A 127 8.54 10.83 3.08
N LYS A 128 9.86 11.00 3.23
CA LYS A 128 10.84 10.01 2.76
C LYS A 128 10.63 8.64 3.41
N ASN A 129 10.44 8.60 4.73
CA ASN A 129 10.19 7.35 5.44
C ASN A 129 8.89 6.69 4.97
N THR A 130 7.81 7.49 4.79
CA THR A 130 6.54 6.98 4.27
C THR A 130 6.68 6.42 2.85
N GLU A 131 7.48 7.06 1.99
CA GLU A 131 7.79 6.50 0.66
C GLU A 131 8.55 5.17 0.74
N GLU A 132 9.49 5.03 1.69
CA GLU A 132 10.21 3.78 1.93
C GLU A 132 9.27 2.68 2.44
N ASP A 133 8.36 3.00 3.36
CA ASP A 133 7.35 2.08 3.88
C ASP A 133 6.38 1.62 2.78
N ILE A 134 5.90 2.55 1.94
CA ILE A 134 5.04 2.25 0.77
C ILE A 134 5.78 1.31 -0.18
N LYS A 135 7.04 1.59 -0.51
CA LYS A 135 7.86 0.75 -1.38
C LYS A 135 8.04 -0.66 -0.80
N SER A 136 8.28 -0.77 0.50
CA SER A 136 8.39 -2.07 1.18
C SER A 136 7.07 -2.84 1.12
N SER A 137 5.95 -2.19 1.45
CA SER A 137 4.62 -2.81 1.42
C SER A 137 4.25 -3.33 0.02
N ILE A 138 4.49 -2.52 -1.03
CA ILE A 138 4.25 -2.93 -2.42
C ILE A 138 5.15 -4.11 -2.81
N LYS A 139 6.43 -4.07 -2.41
CA LYS A 139 7.39 -5.13 -2.69
C LYS A 139 6.96 -6.45 -2.03
N ASP A 140 6.54 -6.41 -0.78
CA ASP A 140 6.12 -7.59 -0.02
C ASP A 140 4.84 -8.20 -0.60
N LEU A 141 3.85 -7.37 -0.95
CA LEU A 141 2.65 -7.82 -1.66
C LEU A 141 2.99 -8.46 -3.01
N THR A 142 3.86 -7.82 -3.80
CA THR A 142 4.26 -8.33 -5.12
C THR A 142 4.96 -9.68 -5.00
N ALA A 143 5.89 -9.81 -4.05
CA ALA A 143 6.61 -11.05 -3.80
C ALA A 143 5.66 -12.17 -3.35
N TYR A 144 4.65 -11.86 -2.54
CA TYR A 144 3.63 -12.83 -2.13
C TYR A 144 2.82 -13.36 -3.32
N ILE A 145 2.32 -12.46 -4.18
CA ILE A 145 1.54 -12.85 -5.35
C ILE A 145 2.37 -13.72 -6.29
N GLN A 146 3.64 -13.36 -6.52
CA GLN A 146 4.56 -14.12 -7.38
C GLN A 146 4.88 -15.50 -6.82
N LYS A 147 5.16 -15.59 -5.51
CA LYS A 147 5.37 -16.89 -4.86
C LYS A 147 4.13 -17.79 -4.96
N SER A 148 2.95 -17.21 -4.80
CA SER A 148 1.69 -17.95 -4.92
C SER A 148 1.46 -18.51 -6.33
N LYS A 149 2.00 -17.86 -7.37
CA LYS A 149 2.04 -18.42 -8.74
C LYS A 149 2.89 -19.69 -8.78
N GLU A 150 4.13 -19.64 -8.26
CA GLU A 150 5.05 -20.79 -8.24
C GLU A 150 4.49 -21.99 -7.48
N ASP A 151 3.83 -21.76 -6.34
CA ASP A 151 3.25 -22.82 -5.51
C ASP A 151 2.03 -23.51 -6.15
N ASN A 152 1.36 -22.85 -7.11
CA ASN A 152 0.17 -23.38 -7.80
C ASN A 152 0.50 -24.20 -9.07
N GLU A 153 1.75 -24.23 -9.54
CA GLU A 153 2.20 -24.99 -10.73
C GLU A 153 2.57 -26.46 -10.43
N TRP A 154 1.90 -27.10 -9.46
CA TRP A 154 2.16 -28.48 -9.03
C TRP A 154 1.75 -29.56 -10.06
#